data_AF-A0A5D8ZWW3-F1
#
_entry.id   AF-A0A5D8ZWW3-F1
#
_cell.length_a   1.000
_cell.length_b   1.000
_cell.length_c   1.000
_cell.angle_alpha   90.00
_cell.angle_beta   90.00
_cell.angle_gamma   90.00
#
_symmetry.space_group_name_H-M   'P 1'
#
loop_
_entity.id
_entity.type
_entity.pdbx_description
1 polymer ?
#
loop_
_entity_poly.entity_id
_entity_poly.type
_entity_poly.pdbx_seq_one_letter_code
_entity_poly.pdbx_strand_id
1 'polypeptide(L)'
;MIRNRKKDKEAVSNTDAAARRPAPRPERQRGPKPEFKPKVLIQPGYATGDMFGIAAALIDDEELHVVISKGDGTVKDHTDKADSIKKFYRDSGIGEDRIHVVEVKQLRGDKTGKKKLEDEARKYQRKGYIKGVNYGTDYIARKYSPALRAKLKERWEVNINTYEDDAIKKWLEQQGIPTSGNNLLILWSRFSGKGGDIHIEHDTSYTGIRQIIYRVAEMYDAIIITGDKGYVKERGSKFDDIVSDVKRYIHPSKVFNITEFWDDKTPSLLAWGGNTRFGQFKLYEYFEKNFTHVKHLGFRSGNLEVMAMLGYTVRYMEEEGSESGGRMLAWKKENEGKTKKGGEATGYERLLLSEPPTRSGKFLQEKIKDINQRIEYELGEEINKIIMTTPKTENEIKELKQQLKPTIEAKFRDEKRDYTGAHFAPRRKDEKALTPIPKEEKSRFYEGFNDKDMELILSFLKPERWIDKEIMYNPIIPQKRKDYKKLLEIAN
;
A
#
# COMPACT_ATOMS: atom_id res chain seq x y z
N MET A 1 -1.58 -32.49 -73.31
CA MET A 1 -1.48 -31.83 -74.64
C MET A 1 -1.30 -30.33 -74.38
N ILE A 2 -0.09 -29.77 -74.59
CA ILE A 2 0.32 -28.96 -75.76
C ILE A 2 -0.44 -27.60 -75.76
N ARG A 3 0.15 -26.39 -75.71
CA ARG A 3 1.52 -25.90 -75.97
C ARG A 3 1.68 -24.49 -75.36
N ASN A 4 2.87 -24.22 -74.83
CA ASN A 4 3.41 -22.87 -74.63
C ASN A 4 3.70 -22.20 -75.98
N ARG A 5 3.44 -20.89 -76.10
CA ARG A 5 3.99 -20.04 -77.16
C ARG A 5 4.49 -18.72 -76.58
N LYS A 6 5.82 -18.58 -76.56
CA LYS A 6 6.54 -17.30 -76.49
C LYS A 6 6.25 -16.48 -77.75
N LYS A 7 6.20 -15.16 -77.61
CA LYS A 7 6.50 -14.20 -78.68
C LYS A 7 7.24 -12.99 -78.09
N ASP A 8 8.54 -13.02 -78.33
CA ASP A 8 9.43 -11.99 -78.86
C ASP A 8 9.23 -10.52 -78.46
N LYS A 9 10.32 -10.00 -77.88
CA LYS A 9 10.65 -8.59 -77.73
C LYS A 9 11.20 -8.06 -79.05
N GLU A 10 10.69 -6.92 -79.50
CA GLU A 10 11.43 -5.99 -80.34
C GLU A 10 11.66 -4.68 -79.57
N ALA A 11 12.85 -4.11 -79.79
CA ALA A 11 13.35 -2.92 -79.14
C ALA A 11 12.95 -1.67 -79.94
N VAL A 12 12.41 -0.65 -79.27
CA VAL A 12 12.22 0.67 -79.87
C VAL A 12 12.68 1.76 -78.90
N SER A 13 13.83 2.32 -79.26
CA SER A 13 14.20 3.75 -79.26
C SER A 13 14.03 4.58 -77.98
N ASN A 14 15.16 4.76 -77.29
CA ASN A 14 15.46 5.85 -76.36
C ASN A 14 15.62 7.18 -77.11
N THR A 15 14.62 8.05 -77.10
CA THR A 15 14.76 9.52 -77.19
C THR A 15 13.38 10.15 -76.96
N ASP A 16 13.06 10.52 -75.72
CA ASP A 16 12.12 11.63 -75.36
C ASP A 16 11.78 11.71 -73.84
N ALA A 17 12.57 11.10 -72.96
CA ALA A 17 12.30 11.12 -71.51
C ALA A 17 13.02 12.24 -70.72
N ALA A 18 13.40 13.36 -71.36
CA ALA A 18 14.14 14.44 -70.71
C ALA A 18 13.35 15.74 -70.45
N ALA A 19 12.04 15.81 -70.77
CA ALA A 19 11.26 17.05 -70.67
C ALA A 19 10.10 17.03 -69.65
N ARG A 20 10.07 16.09 -68.70
CA ARG A 20 9.04 16.06 -67.63
C ARG A 20 9.65 15.75 -66.26
N ARG A 21 10.42 16.68 -65.71
CA ARG A 21 10.68 16.72 -64.25
C ARG A 21 9.45 17.34 -63.57
N PRO A 22 8.76 16.63 -62.67
CA PRO A 22 7.71 17.23 -61.86
C PRO A 22 8.33 18.35 -61.00
N ALA A 23 7.62 19.47 -60.88
CA ALA A 23 8.01 20.58 -60.02
C ALA A 23 8.31 20.09 -58.59
N PRO A 24 9.25 20.73 -57.87
CA PRO A 24 9.49 20.43 -56.46
C PRO A 24 8.17 20.50 -55.69
N ARG A 25 7.81 19.43 -54.98
CA ARG A 25 6.63 19.43 -54.11
C ARG A 25 6.75 20.61 -53.15
N PRO A 26 5.70 21.43 -52.99
CA PRO A 26 5.72 22.51 -52.00
C PRO A 26 6.05 21.91 -50.63
N GLU A 27 7.00 22.54 -49.97
CA GLU A 27 7.39 22.24 -48.60
C GLU A 27 6.12 22.21 -47.75
N ARG A 28 5.77 21.02 -47.23
CA ARG A 28 4.67 20.90 -46.27
C ARG A 28 5.07 21.71 -45.06
N GLN A 29 4.49 22.90 -44.91
CA GLN A 29 4.51 23.65 -43.66
C GLN A 29 4.10 22.65 -42.57
N ARG A 30 5.06 22.33 -41.70
CA ARG A 30 4.78 21.54 -40.50
C ARG A 30 3.82 22.39 -39.69
N GLY A 31 2.55 22.01 -39.69
CA GLY A 31 1.53 22.62 -38.84
C GLY A 31 1.99 22.64 -37.37
N PRO A 32 1.33 23.45 -36.54
CA PRO A 32 1.68 23.57 -35.12
C PRO A 32 1.82 22.19 -34.48
N LYS A 33 2.87 22.02 -33.65
CA LYS A 33 3.09 20.80 -32.87
C LYS A 33 1.76 20.38 -32.22
N PRO A 34 1.39 19.08 -32.21
CA PRO A 34 0.18 18.64 -31.53
C PRO A 34 0.20 19.18 -30.11
N GLU A 35 -0.84 19.94 -29.75
CA GLU A 35 -1.08 20.42 -28.40
C GLU A 35 -1.13 19.19 -27.49
N PHE A 36 -0.07 18.98 -26.72
CA PHE A 36 0.00 17.87 -25.77
C PHE A 36 -1.08 18.09 -24.73
N LYS A 37 -2.04 17.16 -24.67
CA LYS A 37 -3.17 17.26 -23.75
C LYS A 37 -2.80 16.64 -22.41
N PRO A 38 -3.10 17.29 -21.28
CA PRO A 38 -2.76 16.78 -19.97
C PRO A 38 -3.33 15.38 -19.73
N LYS A 39 -2.61 14.57 -18.95
CA LYS A 39 -3.09 13.27 -18.47
C LYS A 39 -3.90 13.50 -17.21
N VAL A 40 -4.96 12.74 -17.01
CA VAL A 40 -5.78 12.87 -15.80
C VAL A 40 -6.02 11.52 -15.12
N LEU A 41 -6.00 11.54 -13.79
CA LEU A 41 -6.42 10.43 -12.95
C LEU A 41 -7.55 10.84 -12.02
N ILE A 42 -8.42 9.88 -11.68
CA ILE A 42 -9.48 10.04 -10.69
C ILE A 42 -9.08 9.32 -9.41
N GLN A 43 -9.18 10.03 -8.29
CA GLN A 43 -8.95 9.50 -6.94
C GLN A 43 -10.20 9.72 -6.07
N PRO A 44 -10.74 8.66 -5.47
CA PRO A 44 -11.79 8.83 -4.46
C PRO A 44 -11.26 9.54 -3.22
N GLY A 45 -12.03 10.48 -2.65
CA GLY A 45 -11.65 11.23 -1.43
C GLY A 45 -11.37 10.39 -0.20
N TYR A 46 -11.76 9.11 -0.20
CA TYR A 46 -11.44 8.17 0.88
C TYR A 46 -10.16 7.35 0.67
N ALA A 47 -9.56 7.41 -0.52
CA ALA A 47 -8.43 6.55 -0.91
C ALA A 47 -7.09 7.19 -0.48
N THR A 48 -6.93 7.42 0.83
CA THR A 48 -5.72 8.04 1.39
C THR A 48 -4.48 7.16 1.26
N GLY A 49 -4.63 5.83 1.27
CA GLY A 49 -3.52 4.91 1.07
C GLY A 49 -2.83 5.07 -0.29
N ASP A 50 -3.58 5.47 -1.32
CA ASP A 50 -3.06 5.63 -2.69
C ASP A 50 -2.46 7.03 -2.94
N MET A 51 -2.64 7.96 -2.01
CA MET A 51 -2.26 9.36 -2.22
C MET A 51 -0.75 9.54 -2.42
N PHE A 52 0.06 8.70 -1.80
CA PHE A 52 1.52 8.83 -1.87
C PHE A 52 2.07 8.47 -3.25
N GLY A 53 1.64 7.34 -3.82
CA GLY A 53 2.03 6.95 -5.17
C GLY A 53 1.48 7.92 -6.23
N ILE A 54 0.29 8.48 -6.01
CA ILE A 54 -0.29 9.52 -6.88
C ILE A 54 0.51 10.82 -6.76
N ALA A 55 0.84 11.28 -5.55
CA ALA A 55 1.69 12.46 -5.34
C ALA A 55 3.04 12.30 -6.03
N ALA A 56 3.69 11.14 -5.90
CA ALA A 56 4.95 10.88 -6.54
C ALA A 56 4.86 10.93 -8.09
N ALA A 57 3.76 10.42 -8.66
CA ALA A 57 3.49 10.57 -10.08
C ALA A 57 3.24 12.03 -10.50
N LEU A 58 2.52 12.81 -9.67
CA LEU A 58 2.27 14.23 -9.92
C LEU A 58 3.55 15.08 -9.81
N ILE A 59 4.45 14.74 -8.88
CA ILE A 59 5.75 15.40 -8.71
C ILE A 59 6.63 15.20 -9.95
N ASP A 60 6.61 14.01 -10.54
CA ASP A 60 7.47 13.67 -11.68
C ASP A 60 6.88 14.03 -13.05
N ASP A 61 5.56 13.92 -13.22
CA ASP A 61 4.84 14.23 -14.46
C ASP A 61 4.09 15.57 -14.30
N GLU A 62 4.70 16.65 -14.80
CA GLU A 62 4.14 18.00 -14.72
C GLU A 62 2.82 18.18 -15.50
N GLU A 63 2.54 17.30 -16.47
CA GLU A 63 1.31 17.29 -17.27
C GLU A 63 0.19 16.44 -16.63
N LEU A 64 0.44 15.82 -15.48
CA LEU A 64 -0.55 14.97 -14.81
C LEU A 64 -1.45 15.80 -13.89
N HIS A 65 -2.76 15.67 -14.06
CA HIS A 65 -3.78 16.26 -13.18
C HIS A 65 -4.47 15.17 -12.37
N VAL A 66 -5.05 15.55 -11.24
CA VAL A 66 -5.86 14.68 -10.38
C VAL A 66 -7.25 15.29 -10.17
N VAL A 67 -8.27 14.45 -10.29
CA VAL A 67 -9.65 14.77 -9.90
C VAL A 67 -10.00 13.97 -8.64
N ILE A 68 -10.30 14.67 -7.55
CA ILE A 68 -10.59 14.10 -6.23
C ILE A 68 -12.09 14.20 -5.98
N SER A 69 -12.74 13.10 -5.61
CA SER A 69 -14.14 13.16 -5.16
C SER A 69 -14.25 13.63 -3.71
N LYS A 70 -15.19 14.54 -3.43
CA LYS A 70 -15.52 15.03 -2.09
C LYS A 70 -17.01 14.84 -1.83
N GLY A 71 -17.40 14.45 -0.62
CA GLY A 71 -18.81 14.38 -0.24
C GLY A 71 -19.42 15.78 -0.22
N ASP A 72 -20.59 15.94 -0.80
CA ASP A 72 -21.36 17.21 -0.80
C ASP A 72 -22.01 17.54 0.57
N GLY A 73 -21.72 16.73 1.60
CA GLY A 73 -22.27 16.86 2.94
C GLY A 73 -23.69 16.31 3.12
N THR A 74 -24.37 15.90 2.04
CA THR A 74 -25.74 15.33 2.14
C THR A 74 -25.73 13.94 2.77
N VAL A 75 -24.64 13.19 2.59
CA VAL A 75 -24.38 11.91 3.26
C VAL A 75 -23.07 12.03 4.01
N LYS A 76 -23.13 11.88 5.34
CA LYS A 76 -21.95 11.98 6.20
C LYS A 76 -21.05 10.76 6.01
N ASP A 77 -19.97 10.91 5.25
CA ASP A 77 -18.92 9.90 5.12
C ASP A 77 -17.68 10.31 5.94
N HIS A 78 -17.49 9.69 7.10
CA HIS A 78 -16.33 9.96 7.97
C HIS A 78 -14.98 9.53 7.36
N THR A 79 -15.01 8.77 6.25
CA THR A 79 -13.84 8.40 5.47
C THR A 79 -13.52 9.43 4.39
N ASP A 80 -14.34 10.47 4.23
CA ASP A 80 -13.98 11.58 3.35
C ASP A 80 -12.74 12.30 3.87
N LYS A 81 -11.67 12.21 3.08
CA LYS A 81 -10.38 12.84 3.33
C LYS A 81 -9.96 13.69 2.14
N ALA A 82 -10.90 14.09 1.27
CA ALA A 82 -10.61 14.88 0.08
C ALA A 82 -9.80 16.14 0.41
N ASP A 83 -10.18 16.87 1.46
CA ASP A 83 -9.46 18.09 1.89
C ASP A 83 -8.04 17.77 2.40
N SER A 84 -7.86 16.67 3.12
CA SER A 84 -6.54 16.22 3.58
C SER A 84 -5.65 15.78 2.42
N ILE A 85 -6.22 15.09 1.43
CA ILE A 85 -5.51 14.65 0.21
C ILE A 85 -5.12 15.87 -0.61
N LYS A 86 -6.05 16.81 -0.85
CA LYS A 86 -5.77 18.07 -1.54
C LYS A 86 -4.65 18.83 -0.83
N LYS A 87 -4.72 18.98 0.49
CA LYS A 87 -3.68 19.65 1.27
C LYS A 87 -2.33 18.96 1.09
N PHE A 88 -2.26 17.63 1.18
CA PHE A 88 -1.02 16.89 0.98
C PHE A 88 -0.40 17.12 -0.41
N TYR A 89 -1.20 17.19 -1.47
CA TYR A 89 -0.70 17.49 -2.82
C TYR A 89 -0.19 18.92 -2.95
N ARG A 90 -0.88 19.90 -2.37
CA ARG A 90 -0.39 21.28 -2.31
C ARG A 90 0.92 21.38 -1.54
N ASP A 91 0.98 20.76 -0.37
CA ASP A 91 2.17 20.76 0.48
C ASP A 91 3.34 20.10 -0.29
N SER A 92 3.07 19.08 -1.12
CA SER A 92 4.07 18.46 -2.02
C SER A 92 4.50 19.36 -3.21
N GLY A 93 4.02 20.60 -3.27
CA GLY A 93 4.34 21.58 -4.31
C GLY A 93 3.64 21.33 -5.65
N ILE A 94 2.52 20.60 -5.67
CA ILE A 94 1.68 20.45 -6.87
C ILE A 94 0.80 21.70 -7.04
N GLY A 95 0.78 22.28 -8.24
CA GLY A 95 -0.01 23.46 -8.56
C GLY A 95 -1.51 23.25 -8.38
N GLU A 96 -2.22 24.28 -7.90
CA GLU A 96 -3.68 24.25 -7.71
C GLU A 96 -4.44 23.97 -9.01
N ASP A 97 -3.92 24.42 -10.14
CA ASP A 97 -4.44 24.17 -11.49
C ASP A 97 -4.41 22.68 -11.89
N ARG A 98 -3.68 21.86 -11.13
CA ARG A 98 -3.56 20.41 -11.33
C ARG A 98 -4.39 19.58 -10.36
N ILE A 99 -5.02 20.20 -9.36
CA ILE A 99 -5.76 19.52 -8.29
C ILE A 99 -7.24 19.94 -8.34
N HIS A 100 -8.07 19.07 -8.90
CA HIS A 100 -9.49 19.34 -9.10
C HIS A 100 -10.33 18.60 -8.08
N VAL A 101 -11.22 19.28 -7.36
CA VAL A 101 -12.13 18.64 -6.39
C VAL A 101 -13.55 18.71 -6.93
N VAL A 102 -14.25 17.57 -6.92
CA VAL A 102 -15.63 17.45 -7.40
C VAL A 102 -16.51 16.92 -6.28
N GLU A 103 -17.57 17.67 -5.98
CA GLU A 103 -18.56 17.26 -4.99
C GLU A 103 -19.51 16.19 -5.56
N VAL A 104 -19.69 15.12 -4.80
CA VAL A 104 -20.53 13.97 -5.10
C VAL A 104 -21.40 13.61 -3.89
N LYS A 105 -22.55 13.00 -4.15
CA LYS A 105 -23.51 12.66 -3.09
C LYS A 105 -22.97 11.58 -2.18
N GLN A 106 -22.34 10.56 -2.77
CA GLN A 106 -21.67 9.49 -2.04
C GLN A 106 -20.33 9.19 -2.68
N LEU A 107 -19.30 9.00 -1.87
CA LEU A 107 -17.97 8.69 -2.40
C LEU A 107 -17.88 7.30 -3.06
N ARG A 108 -18.83 6.40 -2.75
CA ARG A 108 -18.84 5.00 -3.22
C ARG A 108 -20.20 4.66 -3.81
N GLY A 109 -20.20 3.93 -4.92
CA GLY A 109 -21.45 3.45 -5.54
C GLY A 109 -22.31 4.52 -6.22
N ASP A 110 -21.96 5.81 -6.10
CA ASP A 110 -22.65 6.91 -6.76
C ASP A 110 -22.35 6.92 -8.27
N LYS A 111 -23.25 6.33 -9.06
CA LYS A 111 -23.12 6.34 -10.53
C LYS A 111 -23.15 7.76 -11.11
N THR A 112 -23.95 8.64 -10.53
CA THR A 112 -24.07 10.04 -10.96
C THR A 112 -22.80 10.82 -10.61
N GLY A 113 -22.32 10.67 -9.37
CA GLY A 113 -21.04 11.22 -8.92
C GLY A 113 -19.86 10.70 -9.73
N LYS A 114 -19.83 9.40 -10.07
CA LYS A 114 -18.83 8.82 -10.98
C LYS A 114 -18.84 9.51 -12.34
N LYS A 115 -20.01 9.73 -12.93
CA LYS A 115 -20.13 10.45 -14.20
C LYS A 115 -19.63 11.89 -14.08
N LYS A 116 -19.96 12.60 -13.00
CA LYS A 116 -19.44 13.96 -12.74
C LYS A 116 -17.90 13.99 -12.69
N LEU A 117 -17.27 13.03 -12.03
CA LEU A 117 -15.81 12.91 -11.97
C LEU A 117 -15.21 12.65 -13.34
N GLU A 118 -15.82 11.77 -14.13
CA GLU A 118 -15.41 11.50 -15.51
C GLU A 118 -15.56 12.74 -16.40
N ASP A 119 -16.68 13.45 -16.32
CA ASP A 119 -16.94 14.67 -17.08
C ASP A 119 -15.93 15.78 -16.74
N GLU A 120 -15.57 15.95 -15.46
CA GLU A 120 -14.51 16.87 -15.03
C GLU A 120 -13.15 16.44 -15.60
N ALA A 121 -12.80 15.16 -15.47
CA ALA A 121 -11.57 14.60 -16.02
C ALA A 121 -11.48 14.81 -17.55
N ARG A 122 -12.61 14.70 -18.27
CA ARG A 122 -12.67 14.90 -19.73
C ARG A 122 -12.37 16.34 -20.18
N LYS A 123 -12.49 17.34 -19.30
CA LYS A 123 -12.06 18.72 -19.62
C LYS A 123 -10.57 18.78 -19.91
N TYR A 124 -9.77 18.02 -19.17
CA TYR A 124 -8.31 17.97 -19.29
C TYR A 124 -7.87 16.87 -20.26
N GLN A 125 -8.58 15.73 -20.29
CA GLN A 125 -8.26 14.60 -21.16
C GLN A 125 -9.44 14.20 -22.07
N ARG A 126 -9.63 14.95 -23.17
CA ARG A 126 -10.75 14.75 -24.12
C ARG A 126 -10.81 13.35 -24.75
N LYS A 127 -9.65 12.71 -25.00
CA LYS A 127 -9.56 11.38 -25.65
C LYS A 127 -8.65 10.44 -24.83
N GLY A 128 -8.90 9.14 -24.90
CA GLY A 128 -8.10 8.12 -24.21
C GLY A 128 -8.67 7.69 -22.85
N TYR A 129 -7.89 6.84 -22.16
CA TYR A 129 -8.31 6.21 -20.91
C TYR A 129 -7.99 7.09 -19.69
N ILE A 130 -9.01 7.37 -18.87
CA ILE A 130 -8.85 8.06 -17.59
C ILE A 130 -8.27 7.07 -16.59
N LYS A 131 -7.17 7.44 -15.93
CA LYS A 131 -6.47 6.55 -15.02
C LYS A 131 -7.17 6.52 -13.65
N GLY A 132 -7.20 5.35 -13.01
CA GLY A 132 -7.71 5.20 -11.64
C GLY A 132 -6.59 5.21 -10.61
N VAL A 133 -6.93 4.96 -9.33
CA VAL A 133 -5.99 4.99 -8.20
C VAL A 133 -4.73 4.14 -8.36
N ASN A 134 -4.83 2.97 -9.03
CA ASN A 134 -3.69 2.09 -9.27
C ASN A 134 -2.59 2.71 -10.16
N TYR A 135 -2.87 3.85 -10.80
CA TYR A 135 -1.89 4.55 -11.63
C TYR A 135 -0.65 4.97 -10.84
N GLY A 136 -0.79 5.42 -9.60
CA GLY A 136 0.34 5.82 -8.77
C GLY A 136 1.31 4.65 -8.54
N THR A 137 0.78 3.52 -8.07
CA THR A 137 1.55 2.27 -7.92
C THR A 137 2.23 1.86 -9.23
N ASP A 138 1.50 1.88 -10.34
CA ASP A 138 2.01 1.53 -11.66
C ASP A 138 3.05 2.52 -12.21
N TYR A 139 2.93 3.79 -11.85
CA TYR A 139 3.88 4.83 -12.24
C TYR A 139 5.22 4.58 -11.57
N ILE A 140 5.22 4.38 -10.25
CA ILE A 140 6.43 4.10 -9.47
C ILE A 140 7.10 2.82 -9.96
N ALA A 141 6.34 1.74 -10.17
CA ALA A 141 6.87 0.51 -10.73
C ALA A 141 7.63 0.71 -12.06
N ARG A 142 7.19 1.66 -12.90
CA ARG A 142 7.81 1.95 -14.21
C ARG A 142 8.94 2.97 -14.16
N LYS A 143 8.89 3.92 -13.25
CA LYS A 143 9.68 5.16 -13.31
C LYS A 143 10.58 5.38 -12.09
N TYR A 144 10.47 4.56 -11.06
CA TYR A 144 11.31 4.70 -9.88
C TYR A 144 12.79 4.61 -10.26
N SER A 145 13.56 5.55 -9.73
CA SER A 145 14.96 5.79 -10.03
C SER A 145 15.57 6.68 -8.93
N PRO A 146 16.90 6.80 -8.84
CA PRO A 146 17.55 7.67 -7.87
C PRO A 146 17.18 9.14 -8.07
N ALA A 147 16.96 9.55 -9.32
CA ALA A 147 16.52 10.90 -9.66
C ALA A 147 15.10 11.19 -9.17
N LEU A 148 14.15 10.25 -9.38
CA LEU A 148 12.80 10.40 -8.83
C LEU A 148 12.85 10.43 -7.30
N ARG A 149 13.60 9.53 -6.66
CA ARG A 149 13.80 9.53 -5.20
C ARG A 149 14.31 10.87 -4.69
N ALA A 150 15.30 11.47 -5.35
CA ALA A 150 15.83 12.78 -4.99
C ALA A 150 14.76 13.90 -5.10
N LYS A 151 13.98 13.91 -6.19
CA LYS A 151 12.83 14.84 -6.33
C LYS A 151 11.80 14.66 -5.22
N LEU A 152 11.48 13.42 -4.82
CA LEU A 152 10.55 13.17 -3.72
C LEU A 152 11.10 13.68 -2.39
N LYS A 153 12.38 13.41 -2.10
CA LYS A 153 13.05 13.94 -0.90
C LYS A 153 13.03 15.46 -0.85
N GLU A 154 13.25 16.12 -1.98
CA GLU A 154 13.16 17.58 -2.09
C GLU A 154 11.74 18.09 -1.86
N ARG A 155 10.75 17.55 -2.58
CA ARG A 155 9.34 18.01 -2.53
C ARG A 155 8.62 17.70 -1.23
N TRP A 156 9.08 16.69 -0.49
CA TRP A 156 8.58 16.37 0.84
C TRP A 156 9.47 16.91 1.96
N GLU A 157 10.40 17.82 1.63
CA GLU A 157 11.29 18.49 2.57
C GLU A 157 12.09 17.52 3.46
N VAL A 158 12.44 16.35 2.94
CA VAL A 158 13.23 15.33 3.64
C VAL A 158 14.73 15.67 3.61
N ASN A 159 15.11 16.73 2.88
CA ASN A 159 16.47 17.29 2.88
C ASN A 159 16.70 18.11 4.16
N ILE A 160 16.84 17.41 5.28
CA ILE A 160 17.03 18.01 6.61
C ILE A 160 18.26 18.92 6.61
N ASN A 161 18.08 20.15 7.08
CA ASN A 161 19.20 21.05 7.38
C ASN A 161 19.72 20.78 8.80
N THR A 162 20.92 21.28 9.11
CA THR A 162 21.57 21.04 10.41
C THR A 162 20.71 21.47 11.61
N TYR A 163 19.92 22.54 11.47
CA TYR A 163 19.03 23.01 12.54
C TYR A 163 17.90 22.04 12.84
N GLU A 164 17.25 21.50 11.81
CA GLU A 164 16.18 20.51 11.98
C GLU A 164 16.73 19.18 12.51
N ASP A 165 17.91 18.74 12.05
CA ASP A 165 18.61 17.56 12.60
C ASP A 165 18.90 17.74 14.09
N ASP A 166 19.42 18.91 14.50
CA ASP A 166 19.66 19.22 15.91
C ASP A 166 18.38 19.25 16.74
N ALA A 167 17.27 19.75 16.17
CA ALA A 167 15.98 19.77 16.83
C ALA A 167 15.39 18.36 17.00
N ILE A 168 15.50 17.51 15.98
CA ILE A 168 15.12 16.08 16.05
C ILE A 168 15.98 15.37 17.10
N LYS A 169 17.30 15.56 17.06
CA LYS A 169 18.25 14.99 18.03
C LYS A 169 17.87 15.35 19.46
N LYS A 170 17.63 16.63 19.75
CA LYS A 170 17.18 17.11 21.06
C LYS A 170 15.86 16.48 21.49
N TRP A 171 14.90 16.37 20.57
CA TRP A 171 13.62 15.73 20.86
C TRP A 171 13.81 14.23 21.20
N LEU A 172 14.64 13.51 20.45
CA LEU A 172 14.97 12.10 20.72
C LEU A 172 15.64 11.90 22.08
N GLU A 173 16.61 12.76 22.43
CA GLU A 173 17.29 12.74 23.73
C GLU A 173 16.29 12.95 24.88
N GLN A 174 15.32 13.85 24.72
CA GLN A 174 14.23 14.05 25.70
C GLN A 174 13.35 12.80 25.85
N GLN A 175 13.16 12.02 24.79
CA GLN A 175 12.44 10.74 24.83
C GLN A 175 13.31 9.58 25.36
N GLY A 176 14.60 9.81 25.60
CA GLY A 176 15.59 8.79 25.96
C GLY A 176 15.91 7.83 24.80
N ILE A 177 15.61 8.21 23.56
CA ILE A 177 15.85 7.40 22.36
C ILE A 177 17.28 7.65 21.86
N PRO A 178 18.07 6.59 21.56
CA PRO A 178 19.39 6.75 20.96
C PRO A 178 19.33 7.53 19.65
N THR A 179 20.26 8.47 19.47
CA THR A 179 20.32 9.37 18.32
C THR A 179 21.20 8.86 17.19
N SER A 180 21.96 7.78 17.42
CA SER A 180 22.80 7.08 16.45
C SER A 180 23.08 5.65 16.92
N GLY A 181 23.54 4.78 16.01
CA GLY A 181 23.90 3.40 16.33
C GLY A 181 24.18 2.53 15.11
N ASN A 182 24.20 1.22 15.32
CA ASN A 182 24.36 0.24 14.24
C ASN A 182 23.00 -0.21 13.72
N ASN A 183 22.17 -0.80 14.58
CA ASN A 183 20.93 -1.47 14.18
C ASN A 183 19.70 -0.79 14.80
N LEU A 184 18.81 -0.27 13.96
CA LEU A 184 17.50 0.28 14.34
C LEU A 184 16.36 -0.51 13.70
N LEU A 185 15.37 -0.92 14.50
CA LEU A 185 14.13 -1.52 14.01
C LEU A 185 12.97 -0.56 14.20
N ILE A 186 12.21 -0.31 13.15
CA ILE A 186 10.98 0.49 13.20
C ILE A 186 9.78 -0.43 12.94
N LEU A 187 8.99 -0.65 13.99
CA LEU A 187 7.76 -1.44 13.98
C LEU A 187 6.56 -0.52 13.79
N TRP A 188 5.91 -0.63 12.63
CA TRP A 188 4.74 0.15 12.28
C TRP A 188 3.46 -0.52 12.75
N SER A 189 2.73 0.15 13.64
CA SER A 189 1.39 -0.20 14.06
C SER A 189 0.33 0.44 13.17
N ARG A 190 -0.72 -0.31 12.90
CA ARG A 190 -1.91 0.09 12.16
C ARG A 190 -3.15 -0.48 12.84
N PHE A 191 -4.20 0.33 12.88
CA PHE A 191 -5.51 -0.10 13.37
C PHE A 191 -6.63 0.42 12.45
N SER A 192 -7.58 -0.44 12.07
CA SER A 192 -8.69 -0.15 11.12
C SER A 192 -9.94 0.38 11.79
N GLY A 193 -10.46 1.49 11.28
CA GLY A 193 -11.51 2.31 11.89
C GLY A 193 -11.00 3.64 12.46
N LYS A 194 -9.68 3.81 12.63
CA LYS A 194 -9.04 5.13 12.76
C LYS A 194 -8.90 5.75 11.37
N GLY A 195 -9.20 7.04 11.25
CA GLY A 195 -9.04 7.78 9.99
C GLY A 195 -9.88 7.33 8.79
N GLY A 196 -10.80 6.36 8.94
CA GLY A 196 -11.63 5.82 7.86
C GLY A 196 -11.07 4.58 7.16
N ASP A 197 -10.03 3.96 7.73
CA ASP A 197 -9.50 2.69 7.27
C ASP A 197 -10.45 1.52 7.58
N ILE A 198 -10.48 0.52 6.70
CA ILE A 198 -11.49 -0.55 6.71
C ILE A 198 -10.89 -1.98 6.73
N HIS A 199 -9.56 -2.10 6.68
CA HIS A 199 -8.86 -3.36 6.46
C HIS A 199 -8.41 -4.04 7.77
N ILE A 200 -9.37 -4.54 8.55
CA ILE A 200 -9.15 -5.11 9.90
C ILE A 200 -8.20 -6.32 9.86
N GLU A 201 -8.12 -7.01 8.73
CA GLU A 201 -7.16 -8.08 8.46
C GLU A 201 -5.70 -7.62 8.61
N HIS A 202 -5.42 -6.34 8.35
CA HIS A 202 -4.10 -5.72 8.46
C HIS A 202 -3.86 -5.03 9.81
N ASP A 203 -4.75 -5.22 10.80
CA ASP A 203 -4.56 -4.64 12.13
C ASP A 203 -3.37 -5.24 12.86
N THR A 204 -2.72 -4.42 13.66
CA THR A 204 -1.57 -4.83 14.48
C THR A 204 -2.01 -5.64 15.70
N SER A 205 -1.34 -6.76 15.93
CA SER A 205 -1.50 -7.58 17.14
C SER A 205 -0.51 -7.14 18.21
N TYR A 206 -0.99 -6.72 19.38
CA TYR A 206 -0.11 -6.42 20.53
C TYR A 206 0.68 -7.66 20.97
N THR A 207 0.07 -8.84 20.92
CA THR A 207 0.76 -10.10 21.19
C THR A 207 1.82 -10.38 20.13
N GLY A 208 1.52 -10.14 18.85
CA GLY A 208 2.48 -10.27 17.76
C GLY A 208 3.68 -9.33 17.89
N ILE A 209 3.45 -8.05 18.19
CA ILE A 209 4.52 -7.08 18.45
C ILE A 209 5.38 -7.51 19.64
N ARG A 210 4.75 -7.99 20.73
CA ARG A 210 5.48 -8.56 21.87
C ARG A 210 6.34 -9.76 21.46
N GLN A 211 5.80 -10.70 20.68
CA GLN A 211 6.54 -11.87 20.16
C GLN A 211 7.78 -11.44 19.35
N ILE A 212 7.65 -10.44 18.49
CA ILE A 212 8.78 -9.91 17.71
C ILE A 212 9.83 -9.31 18.64
N ILE A 213 9.45 -8.33 19.46
CA ILE A 213 10.38 -7.58 20.31
C ILE A 213 11.16 -8.52 21.23
N TYR A 214 10.48 -9.48 21.85
CA TYR A 214 11.09 -10.41 22.79
C TYR A 214 12.18 -11.29 22.15
N ARG A 215 12.11 -11.53 20.85
CA ARG A 215 13.08 -12.34 20.11
C ARG A 215 14.22 -11.54 19.50
N VAL A 216 14.06 -10.21 19.36
CA VAL A 216 15.04 -9.37 18.64
C VAL A 216 15.62 -8.23 19.48
N ALA A 217 15.11 -7.97 20.70
CA ALA A 217 15.53 -6.82 21.51
C ALA A 217 17.05 -6.74 21.73
N GLU A 218 17.74 -7.87 21.92
CA GLU A 218 19.20 -7.86 22.07
C GLU A 218 19.97 -7.62 20.77
N MET A 219 19.34 -7.83 19.60
CA MET A 219 19.96 -7.68 18.27
C MET A 219 20.07 -6.22 17.80
N TYR A 220 19.31 -5.33 18.43
CA TYR A 220 19.17 -3.94 18.02
C TYR A 220 19.72 -2.99 19.08
N ASP A 221 20.13 -1.80 18.65
CA ASP A 221 20.49 -0.70 19.56
C ASP A 221 19.22 0.04 20.01
N ALA A 222 18.23 0.13 19.11
CA ALA A 222 16.90 0.62 19.42
C ALA A 222 15.82 -0.07 18.56
N ILE A 223 14.63 -0.21 19.15
CA ILE A 223 13.39 -0.65 18.51
C ILE A 223 12.33 0.40 18.77
N ILE A 224 11.80 0.99 17.70
CA ILE A 224 10.80 2.04 17.74
C ILE A 224 9.45 1.46 17.33
N ILE A 225 8.45 1.52 18.21
CA ILE A 225 7.06 1.26 17.88
C ILE A 225 6.42 2.60 17.49
N THR A 226 5.92 2.70 16.26
CA THR A 226 5.34 3.93 15.71
C THR A 226 4.12 3.61 14.85
N GLY A 227 3.28 4.59 14.52
CA GLY A 227 2.00 4.34 13.85
C GLY A 227 0.81 4.64 14.77
N ASP A 228 -0.30 3.95 14.56
CA ASP A 228 -1.55 4.16 15.30
C ASP A 228 -1.47 3.63 16.74
N LYS A 229 -2.10 4.34 17.69
CA LYS A 229 -2.41 3.80 19.04
C LYS A 229 -3.70 2.97 19.02
N GLY A 230 -3.95 2.18 20.06
CA GLY A 230 -5.21 1.42 20.19
C GLY A 230 -6.49 2.26 20.24
N TYR A 231 -7.63 1.63 19.92
CA TYR A 231 -8.98 2.23 19.89
C TYR A 231 -9.55 2.72 21.21
N VAL A 232 -9.13 2.10 22.32
CA VAL A 232 -9.73 2.31 23.64
C VAL A 232 -8.63 2.82 24.55
N LYS A 233 -8.96 3.73 25.48
CA LYS A 233 -7.99 4.36 26.38
C LYS A 233 -7.14 3.31 27.12
N GLU A 234 -7.73 2.20 27.51
CA GLU A 234 -7.07 1.06 28.17
C GLU A 234 -6.21 0.21 27.22
N ARG A 235 -6.40 0.35 25.91
CA ARG A 235 -5.54 -0.25 24.87
C ARG A 235 -4.43 0.70 24.43
N GLY A 236 -4.56 2.00 24.66
CA GLY A 236 -3.53 3.00 24.36
C GLY A 236 -2.20 2.71 25.05
N SER A 237 -2.25 2.21 26.29
CA SER A 237 -1.05 1.87 27.07
C SER A 237 -0.41 0.53 26.70
N LYS A 238 -1.00 -0.27 25.80
CA LYS A 238 -0.52 -1.65 25.56
C LYS A 238 0.89 -1.70 24.98
N PHE A 239 1.30 -0.71 24.20
CA PHE A 239 2.67 -0.60 23.74
C PHE A 239 3.61 -0.15 24.86
N ASP A 240 3.17 0.75 25.74
CA ASP A 240 3.93 1.16 26.94
C ASP A 240 4.11 -0.01 27.92
N ASP A 241 3.09 -0.87 28.06
CA ASP A 241 3.17 -2.12 28.83
C ASP A 241 4.28 -3.01 28.25
N ILE A 242 4.33 -3.19 26.92
CA ILE A 242 5.37 -3.99 26.25
C ILE A 242 6.76 -3.39 26.47
N VAL A 243 6.90 -2.07 26.34
CA VAL A 243 8.17 -1.36 26.61
C VAL A 243 8.61 -1.57 28.07
N SER A 244 7.68 -1.40 29.01
CA SER A 244 7.93 -1.56 30.44
C SER A 244 8.30 -2.99 30.81
N ASP A 245 7.64 -3.98 30.21
CA ASP A 245 7.93 -5.40 30.42
C ASP A 245 9.37 -5.72 29.98
N VAL A 246 9.78 -5.30 28.77
CA VAL A 246 11.13 -5.57 28.24
C VAL A 246 12.20 -4.85 29.05
N LYS A 247 11.95 -3.60 29.45
CA LYS A 247 12.87 -2.79 30.25
C LYS A 247 13.26 -3.47 31.58
N ARG A 248 12.42 -4.34 32.14
CA ARG A 248 12.74 -5.09 33.37
C ARG A 248 13.84 -6.13 33.19
N TYR A 249 14.08 -6.55 31.95
CA TYR A 249 15.03 -7.62 31.63
C TYR A 249 16.23 -7.11 30.81
N ILE A 250 16.04 -6.07 30.01
CA ILE A 250 17.09 -5.47 29.18
C ILE A 250 17.34 -4.03 29.63
N HIS A 251 18.53 -3.80 30.17
CA HIS A 251 19.01 -2.48 30.61
C HIS A 251 20.29 -2.06 29.87
N PRO A 252 20.37 -0.80 29.36
CA PRO A 252 19.29 0.20 29.28
C PRO A 252 18.14 -0.24 28.36
N SER A 253 16.97 0.42 28.45
CA SER A 253 15.83 0.10 27.59
C SER A 253 16.21 0.27 26.12
N LYS A 254 15.93 -0.74 25.31
CA LYS A 254 16.14 -0.71 23.86
C LYS A 254 14.85 -0.50 23.07
N VAL A 255 13.70 -0.48 23.74
CA VAL A 255 12.39 -0.42 23.08
C VAL A 255 11.72 0.89 23.46
N PHE A 256 11.16 1.58 22.47
CA PHE A 256 10.57 2.90 22.61
C PHE A 256 9.23 2.97 21.88
N ASN A 257 8.24 3.59 22.51
CA ASN A 257 6.93 3.80 21.92
C ASN A 257 6.76 5.29 21.57
N ILE A 258 6.62 5.58 20.27
CA ILE A 258 6.30 6.92 19.75
C ILE A 258 5.03 6.90 18.90
N THR A 259 4.13 5.93 19.12
CA THR A 259 2.86 5.88 18.40
C THR A 259 2.10 7.20 18.54
N GLU A 260 1.55 7.71 17.43
CA GLU A 260 0.86 9.00 17.36
C GLU A 260 1.64 10.19 17.93
N PHE A 261 2.99 10.18 17.91
CA PHE A 261 3.80 11.30 18.43
C PHE A 261 3.49 12.63 17.73
N TRP A 262 3.01 12.58 16.48
CA TRP A 262 2.63 13.76 15.70
C TRP A 262 1.39 14.49 16.25
N ASP A 263 0.66 13.90 17.18
CA ASP A 263 -0.46 14.55 17.85
C ASP A 263 -0.01 15.40 19.06
N ASP A 264 1.25 15.26 19.50
CA ASP A 264 1.82 16.10 20.55
C ASP A 264 2.01 17.55 20.08
N LYS A 265 1.94 18.47 21.04
CA LYS A 265 2.07 19.91 20.81
C LYS A 265 3.25 20.52 21.57
N THR A 266 4.24 19.70 21.89
CA THR A 266 5.41 20.15 22.64
C THR A 266 6.27 21.10 21.79
N PRO A 267 6.86 22.15 22.37
CA PRO A 267 7.73 23.06 21.62
C PRO A 267 8.88 22.35 20.90
N SER A 268 9.45 21.30 21.51
CA SER A 268 10.54 20.51 20.92
C SER A 268 10.11 19.71 19.69
N LEU A 269 8.86 19.22 19.64
CA LEU A 269 8.33 18.56 18.44
C LEU A 269 8.04 19.57 17.33
N LEU A 270 7.43 20.69 17.68
CA LEU A 270 7.04 21.73 16.73
C LEU A 270 8.26 22.42 16.07
N ALA A 271 9.40 22.47 16.76
CA ALA A 271 10.63 23.11 16.29
C ALA A 271 11.17 22.57 14.95
N TRP A 272 10.80 21.34 14.57
CA TRP A 272 11.15 20.70 13.31
C TRP A 272 9.92 20.21 12.52
N GLY A 273 8.72 20.67 12.92
CA GLY A 273 7.46 20.32 12.28
C GLY A 273 7.04 18.86 12.47
N GLY A 274 7.45 18.19 13.56
CA GLY A 274 7.16 16.77 13.80
C GLY A 274 5.68 16.40 13.89
N ASN A 275 4.80 17.37 14.06
CA ASN A 275 3.34 17.22 13.99
C ASN A 275 2.77 17.22 12.56
N THR A 276 3.62 17.36 11.55
CA THR A 276 3.22 17.35 10.13
C THR A 276 3.59 16.02 9.46
N ARG A 277 3.01 15.74 8.29
CA ARG A 277 3.35 14.54 7.53
C ARG A 277 4.81 14.54 7.09
N PHE A 278 5.33 15.67 6.64
CA PHE A 278 6.74 15.81 6.23
C PHE A 278 7.69 15.78 7.43
N GLY A 279 7.28 16.32 8.58
CA GLY A 279 7.99 16.11 9.84
C GLY A 279 8.19 14.63 10.11
N GLN A 280 7.14 13.82 10.05
CA GLN A 280 7.30 12.36 10.20
C GLN A 280 8.36 11.79 9.26
N PHE A 281 8.41 12.22 7.99
CA PHE A 281 9.43 11.75 7.05
C PHE A 281 10.85 12.20 7.43
N LYS A 282 11.01 13.44 7.92
CA LYS A 282 12.28 13.97 8.44
C LYS A 282 12.80 13.12 9.61
N LEU A 283 11.94 12.70 10.53
CA LEU A 283 12.34 11.83 11.64
C LEU A 283 12.96 10.51 11.15
N TYR A 284 12.33 9.86 10.17
CA TYR A 284 12.84 8.58 9.67
C TYR A 284 14.08 8.75 8.78
N GLU A 285 14.20 9.84 8.04
CA GLU A 285 15.46 10.19 7.35
C GLU A 285 16.59 10.44 8.35
N TYR A 286 16.33 11.13 9.47
CA TYR A 286 17.31 11.32 10.53
C TYR A 286 17.85 9.96 11.01
N PHE A 287 16.97 8.99 11.24
CA PHE A 287 17.39 7.64 11.60
C PHE A 287 18.22 6.95 10.51
N GLU A 288 17.79 7.01 9.25
CA GLU A 288 18.50 6.42 8.10
C GLU A 288 19.90 7.00 7.90
N LYS A 289 20.13 8.28 8.27
CA LYS A 289 21.46 8.91 8.22
C LYS A 289 22.36 8.55 9.40
N ASN A 290 21.77 8.31 10.58
CA ASN A 290 22.52 8.20 11.84
C ASN A 290 22.65 6.76 12.36
N PHE A 291 21.95 5.81 11.74
CA PHE A 291 22.09 4.38 12.01
C PHE A 291 22.64 3.66 10.79
N THR A 292 23.53 2.70 11.00
CA THR A 292 24.16 1.94 9.90
C THR A 292 23.14 1.06 9.15
N HIS A 293 22.19 0.49 9.89
CA HIS A 293 21.17 -0.40 9.38
C HIS A 293 19.81 -0.06 10.01
N VAL A 294 18.89 0.45 9.18
CA VAL A 294 17.50 0.70 9.57
C VAL A 294 16.59 -0.28 8.83
N LYS A 295 15.72 -0.96 9.57
CA LYS A 295 14.70 -1.85 9.01
C LYS A 295 13.32 -1.38 9.42
N HIS A 296 12.41 -1.27 8.45
CA HIS A 296 11.00 -1.03 8.72
C HIS A 296 10.19 -2.31 8.53
N LEU A 297 9.35 -2.62 9.51
CA LEU A 297 8.43 -3.76 9.47
C LEU A 297 7.04 -3.32 9.95
N GLY A 298 6.00 -3.74 9.24
CA GLY A 298 4.62 -3.58 9.70
C GLY A 298 3.65 -4.27 8.76
N PHE A 299 2.36 -4.19 9.06
CA PHE A 299 1.35 -4.58 8.06
C PHE A 299 1.28 -3.56 6.94
N ARG A 300 0.89 -4.01 5.75
CA ARG A 300 0.77 -3.15 4.55
C ARG A 300 0.09 -1.83 4.90
N SER A 301 0.72 -0.69 4.62
CA SER A 301 0.17 0.65 4.88
C SER A 301 0.80 1.71 3.99
N GLY A 302 0.09 2.81 3.76
CA GLY A 302 0.62 3.92 2.96
C GLY A 302 1.88 4.55 3.53
N ASN A 303 2.06 4.55 4.86
CA ASN A 303 3.29 5.05 5.48
C ASN A 303 4.51 4.22 5.05
N LEU A 304 4.38 2.89 5.04
CA LEU A 304 5.44 2.00 4.58
C LEU A 304 5.75 2.20 3.09
N GLU A 305 4.73 2.47 2.27
CA GLU A 305 4.92 2.80 0.85
C GLU A 305 5.77 4.06 0.67
N VAL A 306 5.56 5.09 1.50
CA VAL A 306 6.38 6.31 1.47
C VAL A 306 7.82 6.03 1.87
N MET A 307 8.04 5.28 2.96
CA MET A 307 9.39 4.93 3.40
C MET A 307 10.16 4.24 2.26
N ALA A 308 9.53 3.31 1.55
CA ALA A 308 10.15 2.65 0.41
C ALA A 308 10.40 3.62 -0.76
N MET A 309 9.48 4.53 -1.07
CA MET A 309 9.72 5.56 -2.11
C MET A 309 10.87 6.51 -1.75
N LEU A 310 11.10 6.77 -0.46
CA LEU A 310 12.26 7.53 0.04
C LEU A 310 13.57 6.72 -0.02
N GLY A 311 13.50 5.43 -0.35
CA GLY A 311 14.63 4.54 -0.56
C GLY A 311 15.01 3.69 0.64
N TYR A 312 14.12 3.57 1.64
CA TYR A 312 14.40 2.83 2.88
C TYR A 312 14.13 1.33 2.72
N THR A 313 14.76 0.52 3.58
CA THR A 313 14.54 -0.94 3.56
C THR A 313 13.25 -1.30 4.29
N VAL A 314 12.24 -1.69 3.52
CA VAL A 314 10.90 -1.96 4.03
C VAL A 314 10.47 -3.40 3.80
N ARG A 315 9.96 -4.05 4.84
CA ARG A 315 9.13 -5.25 4.70
C ARG A 315 7.73 -4.97 5.20
N TYR A 316 6.75 -5.37 4.40
CA TYR A 316 5.36 -5.34 4.82
C TYR A 316 4.81 -6.76 4.95
N MET A 317 4.03 -6.99 5.99
CA MET A 317 3.32 -8.23 6.24
C MET A 317 1.95 -8.17 5.58
N GLU A 318 1.57 -9.29 4.99
CA GLU A 318 0.28 -9.51 4.36
C GLU A 318 -0.02 -11.01 4.35
N GLU A 319 -1.26 -11.37 4.59
CA GLU A 319 -1.71 -12.76 4.65
C GLU A 319 -1.91 -13.40 3.28
N GLU A 320 -1.77 -14.71 3.22
CA GLU A 320 -2.11 -15.50 2.06
C GLU A 320 -3.59 -15.34 1.69
N GLY A 321 -3.85 -15.13 0.40
CA GLY A 321 -5.19 -14.86 -0.11
C GLY A 321 -5.64 -13.40 -0.04
N SER A 322 -4.79 -12.46 0.41
CA SER A 322 -5.12 -11.02 0.36
C SER A 322 -5.30 -10.53 -1.08
N GLU A 323 -6.55 -10.25 -1.48
CA GLU A 323 -6.89 -9.86 -2.86
C GLU A 323 -6.30 -8.50 -3.26
N SER A 324 -6.16 -7.59 -2.29
CA SER A 324 -5.73 -6.22 -2.54
C SER A 324 -4.21 -6.05 -2.60
N GLY A 325 -3.45 -7.02 -2.09
CA GLY A 325 -1.98 -7.03 -2.04
C GLY A 325 -1.27 -7.19 -3.37
N GLY A 326 -1.91 -7.90 -4.30
CA GLY A 326 -1.33 -8.23 -5.60
C GLY A 326 -0.84 -7.02 -6.39
N ARG A 327 -1.44 -5.84 -6.20
CA ARG A 327 -1.00 -4.60 -6.86
C ARG A 327 0.40 -4.17 -6.41
N MET A 328 0.75 -4.37 -5.14
CA MET A 328 2.04 -3.95 -4.59
C MET A 328 3.19 -4.87 -5.01
N LEU A 329 2.87 -6.07 -5.54
CA LEU A 329 3.87 -6.90 -6.23
C LEU A 329 4.48 -6.20 -7.45
N ALA A 330 3.85 -5.14 -7.98
CA ALA A 330 4.44 -4.32 -9.03
C ALA A 330 5.74 -3.62 -8.60
N TRP A 331 5.99 -3.46 -7.30
CA TRP A 331 7.22 -2.86 -6.77
C TRP A 331 8.28 -3.89 -6.36
N LYS A 332 7.92 -5.18 -6.41
CA LYS A 332 8.83 -6.27 -6.06
C LYS A 332 10.06 -6.22 -6.96
N LYS A 333 11.22 -6.42 -6.32
CA LYS A 333 12.48 -6.66 -7.01
C LYS A 333 12.43 -7.98 -7.78
N GLU A 334 12.69 -7.89 -9.07
CA GLU A 334 12.96 -9.00 -9.97
C GLU A 334 14.45 -8.98 -10.35
N ASN A 335 14.81 -9.59 -11.48
CA ASN A 335 16.20 -9.66 -11.96
C ASN A 335 16.83 -8.26 -12.07
N GLU A 336 18.12 -8.17 -11.72
CA GLU A 336 18.95 -6.96 -11.84
C GLU A 336 18.48 -5.74 -11.02
N GLY A 337 17.67 -5.95 -9.97
CA GLY A 337 17.25 -4.83 -9.10
C GLY A 337 16.09 -3.99 -9.64
N LYS A 338 15.45 -4.42 -10.73
CA LYS A 338 14.31 -3.74 -11.35
C LYS A 338 13.00 -4.41 -11.00
N THR A 339 11.89 -3.70 -11.17
CA THR A 339 10.55 -4.30 -11.15
C THR A 339 10.23 -4.93 -12.51
N LYS A 340 9.17 -5.74 -12.55
CA LYS A 340 8.60 -6.26 -13.82
C LYS A 340 8.22 -5.16 -14.83
N LYS A 341 7.98 -3.93 -14.36
CA LYS A 341 7.60 -2.79 -15.21
C LYS A 341 8.78 -1.89 -15.58
N GLY A 342 10.01 -2.23 -15.19
CA GLY A 342 11.26 -1.64 -15.68
C GLY A 342 11.87 -0.51 -14.85
N GLY A 343 11.15 0.04 -13.87
CA GLY A 343 11.74 0.94 -12.87
C GLY A 343 12.63 0.19 -11.88
N GLU A 344 13.49 0.89 -11.15
CA GLU A 344 14.21 0.29 -10.03
C GLU A 344 13.25 -0.17 -8.94
N ALA A 345 13.59 -1.24 -8.23
CA ALA A 345 12.80 -1.68 -7.08
C ALA A 345 12.94 -0.69 -5.93
N THR A 346 11.83 -0.32 -5.28
CA THR A 346 11.81 0.63 -4.16
C THR A 346 12.35 0.04 -2.85
N GLY A 347 12.61 -1.27 -2.81
CA GLY A 347 12.90 -1.98 -1.57
C GLY A 347 11.66 -2.38 -0.76
N TYR A 348 10.44 -2.11 -1.28
CA TYR A 348 9.17 -2.53 -0.69
C TYR A 348 8.88 -4.01 -0.99
N GLU A 349 9.22 -4.90 -0.06
CA GLU A 349 9.03 -6.34 -0.25
C GLU A 349 8.05 -6.95 0.76
N ARG A 350 7.33 -7.97 0.30
CA ARG A 350 6.28 -8.64 1.05
C ARG A 350 6.83 -9.82 1.86
N LEU A 351 6.43 -9.89 3.13
CA LEU A 351 6.43 -11.11 3.93
C LEU A 351 5.03 -11.72 3.88
N LEU A 352 4.89 -12.83 3.15
CA LEU A 352 3.61 -13.51 2.99
C LEU A 352 3.36 -14.42 4.19
N LEU A 353 2.47 -14.00 5.07
CA LEU A 353 2.09 -14.76 6.27
C LEU A 353 0.99 -15.77 5.95
N SER A 354 0.98 -16.89 6.67
CA SER A 354 -0.08 -17.89 6.53
C SER A 354 -1.44 -17.42 7.05
N GLU A 355 -1.44 -16.56 8.08
CA GLU A 355 -2.64 -16.00 8.70
C GLU A 355 -2.40 -14.59 9.28
N PRO A 356 -3.44 -13.74 9.40
CA PRO A 356 -3.37 -12.50 10.15
C PRO A 356 -3.05 -12.73 11.64
N PRO A 357 -2.39 -11.78 12.33
CA PRO A 357 -1.97 -11.99 13.72
C PRO A 357 -3.06 -11.60 14.73
N THR A 358 -4.16 -11.00 14.28
CA THR A 358 -5.29 -10.63 15.14
C THR A 358 -6.41 -11.66 15.00
N ARG A 359 -7.14 -11.90 16.09
CA ARG A 359 -8.30 -12.81 16.09
C ARG A 359 -9.41 -12.34 15.13
N SER A 360 -9.58 -11.04 14.99
CA SER A 360 -10.54 -10.47 14.02
C SER A 360 -10.08 -10.75 12.59
N GLY A 361 -8.80 -10.53 12.27
CA GLY A 361 -8.26 -10.82 10.95
C GLY A 361 -8.37 -12.30 10.59
N LYS A 362 -8.04 -13.21 11.52
CA LYS A 362 -8.18 -14.67 11.31
C LYS A 362 -9.63 -15.07 11.03
N PHE A 363 -10.59 -14.50 11.76
CA PHE A 363 -12.01 -14.73 11.50
C PHE A 363 -12.40 -14.30 10.07
N LEU A 364 -12.01 -13.09 9.66
CA LEU A 364 -12.32 -12.59 8.31
C LEU A 364 -11.67 -13.46 7.23
N GLN A 365 -10.40 -13.83 7.42
CA GLN A 365 -9.67 -14.68 6.49
C GLN A 365 -10.32 -16.07 6.37
N GLU A 366 -10.79 -16.67 7.47
CA GLU A 366 -11.52 -17.94 7.44
C GLU A 366 -12.79 -17.82 6.59
N LYS A 367 -13.59 -16.77 6.78
CA LYS A 367 -14.80 -16.54 5.98
C LYS A 367 -14.50 -16.33 4.50
N ILE A 368 -13.45 -15.61 4.17
CA ILE A 368 -13.01 -15.45 2.78
C ILE A 368 -12.54 -16.79 2.18
N LYS A 369 -11.83 -17.62 2.96
CA LYS A 369 -11.42 -18.97 2.55
C LYS A 369 -12.64 -19.86 2.29
N ASP A 370 -13.64 -19.84 3.16
CA ASP A 370 -14.91 -20.59 2.99
C ASP A 370 -15.63 -20.17 1.69
N ILE A 371 -15.72 -18.86 1.43
CA ILE A 371 -16.34 -18.35 0.20
C ILE A 371 -15.54 -18.77 -1.04
N ASN A 372 -14.20 -18.69 -0.98
CA ASN A 372 -13.34 -19.12 -2.09
C ASN A 372 -13.48 -20.62 -2.38
N GLN A 373 -13.62 -21.46 -1.36
CA GLN A 373 -13.88 -22.89 -1.54
C GLN A 373 -15.22 -23.14 -2.23
N ARG A 374 -16.28 -22.40 -1.85
CA ARG A 374 -17.58 -22.46 -2.52
C ARG A 374 -17.52 -22.03 -3.98
N ILE A 375 -16.74 -20.98 -4.29
CA ILE A 375 -16.48 -20.55 -5.67
C ILE A 375 -15.81 -21.65 -6.49
N GLU A 376 -14.76 -22.26 -5.96
CA GLU A 376 -14.04 -23.33 -6.67
C GLU A 376 -14.91 -24.59 -6.84
N TYR A 377 -15.77 -24.90 -5.87
CA TYR A 377 -16.77 -25.97 -5.97
C TYR A 377 -17.79 -25.68 -7.09
N GLU A 378 -18.41 -24.50 -7.11
CA GLU A 378 -19.39 -24.15 -8.14
C GLU A 378 -18.74 -24.08 -9.54
N LEU A 379 -17.48 -23.64 -9.61
CA LEU A 379 -16.68 -23.67 -10.83
C LEU A 379 -16.40 -25.09 -11.33
N GLY A 380 -16.11 -26.02 -10.42
CA GLY A 380 -15.98 -27.43 -10.74
C GLY A 380 -17.28 -28.02 -11.30
N GLU A 381 -18.42 -27.73 -10.67
CA GLU A 381 -19.74 -28.19 -11.11
C GLU A 381 -20.10 -27.68 -12.52
N GLU A 382 -19.86 -26.40 -12.81
CA GLU A 382 -20.13 -25.84 -14.14
C GLU A 382 -19.21 -26.42 -15.22
N ILE A 383 -17.93 -26.64 -14.90
CA ILE A 383 -17.00 -27.32 -15.81
C ILE A 383 -17.45 -28.76 -16.06
N ASN A 384 -17.86 -29.49 -15.03
CA ASN A 384 -18.33 -30.87 -15.14
C ASN A 384 -19.58 -30.98 -16.02
N LYS A 385 -20.55 -30.06 -15.88
CA LYS A 385 -21.72 -29.98 -16.76
C LYS A 385 -21.32 -29.84 -18.24
N ILE A 386 -20.34 -28.99 -18.53
CA ILE A 386 -19.82 -28.80 -19.90
C ILE A 386 -19.13 -30.08 -20.40
N ILE A 387 -18.26 -30.69 -19.58
CA ILE A 387 -17.54 -31.93 -19.95
C ILE A 387 -18.52 -33.07 -20.26
N MET A 388 -19.60 -33.20 -19.49
CA MET A 388 -20.62 -34.22 -19.71
C MET A 388 -21.35 -34.06 -21.06
N THR A 389 -21.40 -32.84 -21.59
CA THR A 389 -21.97 -32.58 -22.92
C THR A 389 -20.95 -32.69 -24.06
N THR A 390 -19.68 -32.43 -23.79
CA THR A 390 -18.61 -32.50 -24.78
C THR A 390 -17.30 -32.78 -24.06
N PRO A 391 -16.63 -33.93 -24.30
CA PRO A 391 -15.34 -34.22 -23.71
C PRO A 391 -14.33 -33.11 -24.00
N LYS A 392 -13.57 -32.72 -22.98
CA LYS A 392 -12.55 -31.66 -23.06
C LYS A 392 -11.19 -32.20 -22.65
N THR A 393 -10.16 -31.71 -23.33
CA THR A 393 -8.75 -31.92 -22.93
C THR A 393 -8.41 -31.08 -21.69
N GLU A 394 -7.30 -31.41 -21.01
CA GLU A 394 -6.85 -30.65 -19.83
C GLU A 394 -6.61 -29.15 -20.12
N ASN A 395 -6.09 -28.82 -21.30
CA ASN A 395 -5.87 -27.44 -21.71
C ASN A 395 -7.21 -26.69 -21.90
N GLU A 396 -8.19 -27.32 -22.54
CA GLU A 396 -9.52 -26.73 -22.69
C GLU A 396 -10.21 -26.56 -21.33
N ILE A 397 -10.03 -27.49 -20.39
CA ILE A 397 -10.54 -27.36 -19.02
C ILE A 397 -9.91 -26.16 -18.32
N LYS A 398 -8.59 -25.96 -18.48
CA LYS A 398 -7.87 -24.81 -17.91
C LYS A 398 -8.37 -23.48 -18.49
N GLU A 399 -8.60 -23.42 -19.80
CA GLU A 399 -9.16 -22.25 -20.47
C GLU A 399 -10.60 -21.97 -20.02
N LEU A 400 -11.44 -23.00 -19.94
CA LEU A 400 -12.80 -22.90 -19.41
C LEU A 400 -12.79 -22.38 -17.97
N LYS A 401 -11.88 -22.88 -17.13
CA LYS A 401 -11.70 -22.40 -15.76
C LYS A 401 -11.41 -20.91 -15.73
N GLN A 402 -10.53 -20.42 -16.60
CA GLN A 402 -10.18 -19.01 -16.70
C GLN A 402 -11.34 -18.14 -17.22
N GLN A 403 -12.15 -18.67 -18.13
CA GLN A 403 -13.30 -17.96 -18.71
C GLN A 403 -14.50 -17.87 -17.74
N LEU A 404 -14.80 -18.96 -17.01
CA LEU A 404 -15.98 -19.05 -16.13
C LEU A 404 -15.75 -18.41 -14.76
N LYS A 405 -14.52 -18.46 -14.25
CA LYS A 405 -14.19 -17.97 -12.90
C LYS A 405 -14.69 -16.55 -12.62
N PRO A 406 -14.51 -15.53 -13.49
CA PRO A 406 -15.01 -14.18 -13.23
C PRO A 406 -16.53 -14.10 -13.06
N THR A 407 -17.28 -14.89 -13.83
CA THR A 407 -18.76 -14.92 -13.76
C THR A 407 -19.23 -15.55 -12.46
N ILE A 408 -18.58 -16.63 -12.03
CA ILE A 408 -18.89 -17.30 -10.76
C ILE A 408 -18.50 -16.41 -9.58
N GLU A 409 -17.30 -15.84 -9.58
CA GLU A 409 -16.84 -14.89 -8.55
C GLU A 409 -17.79 -13.68 -8.41
N ALA A 410 -18.41 -13.22 -9.50
CA ALA A 410 -19.37 -12.13 -9.47
C ALA A 410 -20.61 -12.44 -8.61
N LYS A 411 -21.04 -13.71 -8.52
CA LYS A 411 -22.17 -14.15 -7.68
C LYS A 411 -21.89 -13.97 -6.19
N PHE A 412 -20.64 -14.15 -5.77
CA PHE A 412 -20.21 -14.08 -4.36
C PHE A 412 -19.64 -12.71 -3.99
N ARG A 413 -19.62 -11.74 -4.91
CA ARG A 413 -18.96 -10.45 -4.71
C ARG A 413 -19.51 -9.68 -3.51
N ASP A 414 -20.84 -9.67 -3.35
CA ASP A 414 -21.47 -8.94 -2.24
C ASP A 414 -21.18 -9.62 -0.89
N GLU A 415 -21.19 -10.95 -0.84
CA GLU A 415 -20.83 -11.74 0.34
C GLU A 415 -19.36 -11.51 0.73
N LYS A 416 -18.42 -11.60 -0.24
CA LYS A 416 -17.01 -11.28 -0.01
C LYS A 416 -16.83 -9.86 0.52
N ARG A 417 -17.55 -8.89 -0.04
CA ARG A 417 -17.46 -7.48 0.35
C ARG A 417 -17.83 -7.27 1.82
N ASP A 418 -18.69 -8.09 2.41
CA ASP A 418 -18.98 -8.00 3.83
C ASP A 418 -17.74 -8.34 4.68
N TYR A 419 -16.89 -9.27 4.24
CA TYR A 419 -15.71 -9.69 4.99
C TYR A 419 -14.40 -8.99 4.60
N THR A 420 -14.31 -8.40 3.40
CA THR A 420 -13.15 -7.59 2.96
C THR A 420 -13.36 -6.08 3.10
N GLY A 421 -14.56 -5.67 3.51
CA GLY A 421 -15.01 -4.28 3.49
C GLY A 421 -15.22 -3.67 4.87
N ALA A 422 -15.88 -2.52 4.88
CA ALA A 422 -16.13 -1.74 6.10
C ALA A 422 -17.21 -2.33 7.02
N HIS A 423 -17.78 -3.50 6.69
CA HIS A 423 -18.92 -4.06 7.40
C HIS A 423 -18.60 -4.29 8.88
N PHE A 424 -17.43 -4.89 9.15
CA PHE A 424 -16.96 -5.22 10.49
C PHE A 424 -16.07 -4.12 11.11
N ALA A 425 -15.80 -3.04 10.37
CA ALA A 425 -14.92 -1.98 10.84
C ALA A 425 -15.59 -1.27 12.05
N PRO A 426 -14.82 -0.92 13.10
CA PRO A 426 -15.37 -0.34 14.34
C PRO A 426 -15.98 1.05 14.15
N ARG A 427 -15.92 1.64 12.96
CA ARG A 427 -16.72 2.78 12.52
C ARG A 427 -17.35 2.47 11.16
N ARG A 428 -18.68 2.57 11.05
CA ARG A 428 -19.44 2.30 9.81
C ARG A 428 -19.79 3.58 9.05
N LYS A 429 -20.00 3.40 7.75
CA LYS A 429 -20.20 4.41 6.70
C LYS A 429 -21.62 4.99 6.67
N ASP A 430 -22.56 4.41 7.40
CA ASP A 430 -24.01 4.61 7.21
C ASP A 430 -24.80 4.87 8.52
N GLU A 431 -24.13 5.21 9.62
CA GLU A 431 -24.75 5.42 10.95
C GLU A 431 -25.56 4.23 11.50
N LYS A 432 -25.62 3.09 10.80
CA LYS A 432 -26.21 1.85 11.31
C LYS A 432 -25.38 1.29 12.44
N ALA A 433 -26.06 0.58 13.34
CA ALA A 433 -25.43 -0.16 14.43
C ALA A 433 -24.24 -0.98 13.90
N LEU A 434 -23.12 -0.89 14.61
CA LEU A 434 -21.96 -1.74 14.34
C LEU A 434 -22.43 -3.20 14.40
N THR A 435 -22.03 -4.00 13.40
CA THR A 435 -22.14 -5.45 13.49
C THR A 435 -20.78 -5.96 13.96
N PRO A 436 -20.46 -5.92 15.27
CA PRO A 436 -19.21 -6.48 15.74
C PRO A 436 -19.23 -7.98 15.44
N ILE A 437 -18.10 -8.50 14.99
CA ILE A 437 -17.90 -9.94 14.95
C ILE A 437 -18.13 -10.48 16.38
N PRO A 438 -19.02 -11.48 16.58
CA PRO A 438 -19.34 -12.03 17.89
C PRO A 438 -18.11 -12.47 18.68
N LYS A 439 -18.11 -12.26 20.01
CA LYS A 439 -16.94 -12.57 20.87
C LYS A 439 -16.65 -14.07 20.85
N GLU A 440 -17.71 -14.87 20.84
CA GLU A 440 -17.70 -16.33 20.82
C GLU A 440 -17.00 -16.83 19.57
N GLU A 441 -17.34 -16.25 18.41
CA GLU A 441 -16.70 -16.57 17.12
C GLU A 441 -15.22 -16.16 17.08
N LYS A 442 -14.83 -15.05 17.73
CA LYS A 442 -13.41 -14.66 17.85
C LYS A 442 -12.63 -15.51 18.84
N SER A 443 -13.30 -16.09 19.84
CA SER A 443 -12.65 -16.73 20.99
C SER A 443 -11.92 -18.02 20.63
N ARG A 444 -12.29 -18.67 19.52
CA ARG A 444 -11.58 -19.86 19.01
C ARG A 444 -10.24 -19.54 18.36
N PHE A 445 -10.00 -18.30 17.96
CA PHE A 445 -8.74 -17.91 17.32
C PHE A 445 -7.70 -17.50 18.35
N TYR A 446 -6.45 -17.89 18.06
CA TYR A 446 -5.28 -17.44 18.80
C TYR A 446 -4.80 -16.09 18.28
N GLU A 447 -4.38 -15.21 19.19
CA GLU A 447 -3.80 -13.90 18.91
C GLU A 447 -2.26 -13.98 18.91
N GLY A 448 -1.62 -13.40 17.89
CA GLY A 448 -0.18 -13.47 17.64
C GLY A 448 0.15 -14.28 16.39
N PHE A 449 1.42 -14.31 16.04
CA PHE A 449 1.99 -15.08 14.93
C PHE A 449 2.21 -16.54 15.37
N ASN A 450 1.99 -17.48 14.45
CA ASN A 450 2.41 -18.87 14.63
C ASN A 450 3.92 -19.01 14.39
N ASP A 451 4.48 -20.19 14.69
CA ASP A 451 5.93 -20.39 14.62
C ASP A 451 6.51 -20.21 13.22
N LYS A 452 5.83 -20.74 12.19
CA LYS A 452 6.24 -20.61 10.78
C LYS A 452 6.30 -19.14 10.35
N ASP A 453 5.28 -18.36 10.68
CA ASP A 453 5.23 -16.93 10.35
C ASP A 453 6.28 -16.15 11.15
N MET A 454 6.54 -16.53 12.41
CA MET A 454 7.61 -15.94 13.21
C MET A 454 9.00 -16.23 12.64
N GLU A 455 9.27 -17.45 12.18
CA GLU A 455 10.54 -17.78 11.53
C GLU A 455 10.77 -16.92 10.28
N LEU A 456 9.73 -16.75 9.45
CA LEU A 456 9.79 -15.87 8.29
C LEU A 456 10.09 -14.42 8.69
N ILE A 457 9.42 -13.90 9.71
CA ILE A 457 9.66 -12.53 10.22
C ILE A 457 11.11 -12.40 10.73
N LEU A 458 11.59 -13.36 11.52
CA LEU A 458 12.95 -13.34 12.08
C LEU A 458 14.03 -13.45 11.02
N SER A 459 13.77 -14.17 9.92
CA SER A 459 14.72 -14.25 8.79
C SER A 459 15.03 -12.87 8.20
N PHE A 460 14.04 -11.96 8.18
CA PHE A 460 14.25 -10.57 7.79
C PHE A 460 14.90 -9.76 8.93
N LEU A 461 14.46 -9.95 10.17
CA LEU A 461 14.88 -9.10 11.28
C LEU A 461 16.31 -9.40 11.77
N LYS A 462 16.85 -10.60 11.56
CA LYS A 462 18.22 -10.92 11.97
C LYS A 462 19.23 -10.03 11.22
N PRO A 463 20.14 -9.31 11.91
CA PRO A 463 21.22 -8.59 11.24
C PRO A 463 22.18 -9.56 10.52
N GLU A 464 22.72 -9.19 9.35
CA GLU A 464 23.56 -10.09 8.53
C GLU A 464 24.81 -10.61 9.25
N ARG A 465 25.38 -9.79 10.14
CA ARG A 465 26.58 -10.12 10.94
C ARG A 465 26.24 -10.62 12.34
N TRP A 466 24.98 -11.00 12.59
CA TRP A 466 24.58 -11.51 13.90
C TRP A 466 25.16 -12.91 14.11
N ILE A 467 26.11 -12.99 15.02
CA ILE A 467 26.54 -14.25 15.61
C ILE A 467 25.51 -14.60 16.67
N ASP A 468 24.94 -15.81 16.61
CA ASP A 468 24.07 -16.35 17.64
C ASP A 468 24.89 -16.53 18.94
N LYS A 469 25.15 -15.42 19.63
CA LYS A 469 25.54 -15.42 21.02
C LYS A 469 24.36 -15.94 21.82
N GLU A 470 24.64 -16.45 23.01
CA GLU A 470 23.61 -16.79 24.00
C GLU A 470 22.75 -15.54 24.25
N ILE A 471 21.60 -15.48 23.59
CA ILE A 471 20.62 -14.42 23.81
C ILE A 471 20.11 -14.65 25.23
N MET A 472 20.41 -13.73 26.15
CA MET A 472 20.01 -13.91 27.55
C MET A 472 18.51 -13.63 27.73
N TYR A 473 17.94 -12.81 26.86
CA TYR A 473 16.52 -12.51 26.80
C TYR A 473 15.86 -13.04 25.52
N ASN A 474 15.34 -14.27 25.56
CA ASN A 474 14.54 -14.85 24.48
C ASN A 474 13.29 -15.58 25.00
N PRO A 475 12.35 -14.90 25.68
CA PRO A 475 11.16 -15.57 26.16
C PRO A 475 10.28 -15.92 24.97
N ILE A 476 9.99 -17.21 24.80
CA ILE A 476 9.04 -17.68 23.78
C ILE A 476 7.64 -17.29 24.25
N ILE A 477 7.06 -16.28 23.61
CA ILE A 477 5.67 -15.87 23.83
C ILE A 477 4.77 -16.70 22.90
N PRO A 478 3.99 -17.66 23.42
CA PRO A 478 3.05 -18.41 22.59
C PRO A 478 1.91 -17.51 22.14
N GLN A 479 1.19 -17.94 21.10
CA GLN A 479 -0.06 -17.27 20.74
C GLN A 479 -1.06 -17.37 21.91
N LYS A 480 -1.88 -16.33 22.11
CA LYS A 480 -2.83 -16.25 23.23
C LYS A 480 -4.26 -16.48 22.77
N ARG A 481 -4.97 -17.39 23.44
CA ARG A 481 -6.43 -17.51 23.31
C ARG A 481 -7.11 -16.71 24.41
N LYS A 482 -8.23 -16.05 24.12
CA LYS A 482 -9.08 -15.47 25.18
C LYS A 482 -10.27 -16.38 25.43
N ASP A 483 -10.36 -16.88 26.65
CA ASP A 483 -11.52 -17.58 27.14
C ASP A 483 -12.47 -16.57 27.82
N TYR A 484 -13.57 -16.24 27.15
CA TYR A 484 -14.53 -15.28 27.67
C TYR A 484 -15.42 -15.85 28.78
N LYS A 485 -15.56 -17.19 28.90
CA LYS A 485 -16.31 -17.81 30.00
C LYS A 485 -15.59 -17.58 31.33
N LYS A 486 -14.29 -17.85 31.37
CA LYS A 486 -13.44 -17.56 32.54
C LYS A 486 -13.40 -16.08 32.92
N LEU A 487 -13.46 -15.17 31.94
CA LEU A 487 -13.49 -13.72 32.23
C LEU A 487 -14.81 -13.25 32.84
N LEU A 488 -15.92 -13.92 32.55
CA LEU A 488 -17.22 -13.65 33.16
C LEU A 488 -17.33 -14.26 34.56
N GLU A 489 -16.67 -15.40 34.80
CA GLU A 489 -16.57 -16.04 36.12
C GLU A 489 -15.70 -15.24 37.11
N ILE A 490 -14.72 -14.46 36.63
CA ILE A 490 -13.87 -13.59 37.46
C ILE A 490 -14.52 -12.22 37.72
N ALA A 491 -15.52 -11.85 36.92
CA ALA A 491 -16.21 -10.55 37.02
C ALA A 491 -17.51 -10.60 37.85
N ASN A 492 -17.93 -11.81 38.26
CA ASN A 492 -18.94 -12.07 39.28
C ASN A 492 -18.24 -12.48 40.58
#